data_AF-A0A3C0XM00-F1
#
_entry.id   AF-A0A3C0XM00-F1
#
_cell.length_a   1.000
_cell.length_b   1.000
_cell.length_c   1.000
_cell.angle_alpha   90.00
_cell.angle_beta   90.00
_cell.angle_gamma   90.00
#
_symmetry.space_group_name_H-M   'P 1'
#
loop_
_entity.id
_entity.type
_entity.pdbx_description
1 polymer ?
#
loop_
_entity_poly.entity_id
_entity_poly.type
_entity_poly.pdbx_seq_one_letter_code
_entity_poly.pdbx_strand_id
1 'polypeptide(L)'
;MAAEAGTMSVLRVVFVALSVVLALVATVLGWLSRDTPTPAGQSLGTKALDIGVPIAALTFVAVAELIRRRHPRHLVGWMFLLLGLSAEILFASEAYGLFGTITAPGALPAAGTVMWLATWTWALPVIVLAIALLVFPDGRPLSPRWWIVAWIAIVSGVLQSVADAYGTPLVLTDIPMDTPLGTPFPLDALNVVSTIGTLGSVAATLAAGTSLIIRFRRAAGIERQQLKWVAYGGAIATVGFVLGSVGYVVPEIGPLGNAVASFAVLLIPITAGLAILRYRLYDVDVVIERTLVYGALSATLAATYWLLVLFLQSALRPITAGSELAVAASTLATLALVQPLRMRIQRSVDRRFYRGRYDAVRALDRFTTELASEVALDAVRADLLEAVRETVQPAHASVWLRERRI
;
A
#
# COMPACT_ATOMS: atom_id res chain seq x y z
N MET A 1 5.93 -30.97 -24.28
CA MET A 1 6.34 -30.63 -22.89
C MET A 1 7.72 -29.99 -22.78
N ALA A 2 8.83 -30.59 -23.23
CA ALA A 2 10.17 -29.99 -23.09
C ALA A 2 10.34 -28.68 -23.92
N ALA A 3 9.80 -28.64 -25.14
CA ALA A 3 9.81 -27.44 -25.98
C ALA A 3 8.97 -26.29 -25.39
N GLU A 4 7.77 -26.57 -24.88
CA GLU A 4 6.91 -25.57 -24.21
C GLU A 4 7.55 -25.01 -22.94
N ALA A 5 8.25 -25.86 -22.17
CA ALA A 5 8.99 -25.43 -20.99
C ALA A 5 10.14 -24.47 -21.35
N GLY A 6 10.82 -24.71 -22.48
CA GLY A 6 11.85 -23.82 -23.02
C GLY A 6 11.29 -22.45 -23.39
N THR A 7 10.22 -22.40 -24.19
CA THR A 7 9.59 -21.15 -24.65
C THR A 7 9.06 -20.30 -23.48
N MET A 8 8.44 -20.93 -22.48
CA MET A 8 7.98 -20.23 -21.27
C MET A 8 9.11 -19.65 -20.41
N SER A 9 10.33 -20.19 -20.51
CA SER A 9 11.51 -19.67 -19.81
C SER A 9 12.08 -18.44 -20.52
N VAL A 10 12.15 -18.46 -21.86
CA VAL A 10 12.64 -17.34 -22.67
C VAL A 10 11.73 -16.13 -22.50
N LEU A 11 10.41 -16.31 -22.59
CA LEU A 11 9.45 -15.22 -22.45
C LEU A 11 9.53 -14.54 -21.07
N ARG A 12 9.77 -15.30 -20.00
CA ARG A 12 10.05 -14.74 -18.66
C ARG A 12 11.28 -13.85 -18.65
N VAL A 13 12.41 -14.37 -19.16
CA VAL A 13 13.68 -13.65 -19.13
C VAL A 13 13.57 -12.36 -19.92
N VAL A 14 12.91 -12.40 -21.09
CA VAL A 14 12.62 -11.21 -21.89
C VAL A 14 11.77 -10.21 -21.12
N PHE A 15 10.70 -10.65 -20.45
CA PHE A 15 9.82 -9.75 -19.70
C PHE A 15 10.55 -9.11 -18.51
N VAL A 16 11.33 -9.88 -17.75
CA VAL A 16 12.12 -9.36 -16.63
C VAL A 16 13.17 -8.38 -17.11
N ALA A 17 13.93 -8.72 -18.16
CA ALA A 17 14.94 -7.84 -18.72
C ALA A 17 14.32 -6.53 -19.24
N LEU A 18 13.19 -6.63 -19.96
CA LEU A 18 12.46 -5.48 -20.46
C LEU A 18 11.96 -4.58 -19.31
N SER A 19 11.37 -5.16 -18.26
CA SER A 19 10.95 -4.40 -17.08
C SER A 19 12.12 -3.66 -16.42
N VAL A 20 13.27 -4.31 -16.25
CA VAL A 20 14.46 -3.66 -15.67
C VAL A 20 14.94 -2.51 -16.54
N VAL A 21 14.99 -2.68 -17.86
CA VAL A 21 15.39 -1.62 -18.79
C VAL A 21 14.41 -0.44 -18.73
N LEU A 22 13.11 -0.71 -18.77
CA LEU A 22 12.07 0.33 -18.69
C LEU A 22 12.11 1.09 -17.36
N ALA A 23 12.29 0.38 -16.24
CA ALA A 23 12.44 1.00 -14.92
C ALA A 23 13.67 1.91 -14.86
N LEU A 24 14.80 1.46 -15.42
CA LEU A 24 16.01 2.27 -15.50
C LEU A 24 15.81 3.51 -16.37
N VAL A 25 15.17 3.38 -17.53
CA VAL A 25 14.84 4.51 -18.40
C VAL A 25 13.95 5.50 -17.68
N ALA A 26 12.87 5.05 -17.05
CA ALA A 26 11.96 5.89 -16.29
C ALA A 26 12.68 6.65 -15.16
N THR A 27 13.52 5.93 -14.40
CA THR A 27 14.26 6.50 -13.26
C THR A 27 15.30 7.52 -13.74
N VAL A 28 16.07 7.23 -14.78
CA VAL A 28 17.11 8.12 -15.31
C VAL A 28 16.49 9.38 -15.90
N LEU A 29 15.45 9.25 -16.72
CA LEU A 29 14.77 10.41 -17.32
C LEU A 29 14.01 11.23 -16.28
N GLY A 30 13.39 10.56 -15.29
CA GLY A 30 12.80 11.22 -14.12
C GLY A 30 13.85 12.02 -13.32
N TRP A 31 15.04 11.45 -13.11
CA TRP A 31 16.14 12.14 -12.43
C TRP A 31 16.66 13.34 -13.22
N LEU A 32 16.81 13.20 -14.53
CA LEU A 32 17.23 14.30 -15.40
C LEU A 32 16.18 15.42 -15.50
N SER A 33 14.90 15.10 -15.28
CA SER A 33 13.78 16.05 -15.25
C SER A 33 13.38 16.48 -13.82
N ARG A 34 14.23 16.26 -12.83
CA ARG A 34 13.95 16.59 -11.41
C ARG A 34 13.69 18.07 -11.15
N ASP A 35 14.35 18.94 -11.92
CA ASP A 35 14.26 20.40 -11.78
C ASP A 35 13.12 21.00 -12.63
N THR A 36 12.56 20.20 -13.56
CA THR A 36 11.43 20.58 -14.40
C THR A 36 10.12 20.42 -13.63
N PRO A 37 9.18 21.39 -13.64
CA PRO A 37 7.86 21.17 -13.04
C PRO A 37 7.14 19.97 -13.67
N THR A 38 6.65 19.04 -12.85
CA THR A 38 5.76 17.98 -13.36
C THR A 38 4.37 18.57 -13.59
N PRO A 39 3.73 18.34 -14.75
CA PRO A 39 2.35 18.75 -15.00
C PRO A 39 1.37 18.26 -13.92
N ALA A 40 0.34 19.07 -13.67
CA ALA A 40 -0.71 18.74 -12.72
C ALA A 40 -1.42 17.44 -13.15
N GLY A 41 -1.61 16.51 -12.21
CA GLY A 41 -2.22 15.19 -12.47
C GLY A 41 -1.24 14.09 -12.88
N GLN A 42 0.02 14.42 -13.21
CA GLN A 42 1.08 13.44 -13.51
C GLN A 42 2.08 13.24 -12.36
N SER A 43 2.13 14.17 -11.40
CA SER A 43 2.94 13.98 -10.21
C SER A 43 2.25 13.10 -9.17
N LEU A 44 3.00 12.19 -8.58
CA LEU A 44 2.67 11.46 -7.35
C LEU A 44 2.87 12.31 -6.09
N GLY A 45 3.09 13.62 -6.25
CA GLY A 45 3.13 14.62 -5.19
C GLY A 45 4.54 15.10 -4.85
N THR A 46 5.58 14.29 -5.10
CA THR A 46 6.97 14.73 -4.99
C THR A 46 7.83 14.10 -6.09
N LYS A 47 8.86 14.81 -6.55
CA LYS A 47 9.84 14.28 -7.50
C LYS A 47 10.52 13.00 -7.03
N ALA A 48 10.75 12.87 -5.73
CA ALA A 48 11.31 11.65 -5.16
C ALA A 48 10.38 10.44 -5.36
N LEU A 49 9.07 10.62 -5.24
CA LEU A 49 8.09 9.57 -5.53
C LEU A 49 8.02 9.29 -7.04
N ASP A 50 7.96 10.33 -7.87
CA ASP A 50 7.92 10.21 -9.33
C ASP A 50 9.12 9.38 -9.86
N ILE A 51 10.31 9.57 -9.27
CA ILE A 51 11.54 8.84 -9.63
C ILE A 51 11.61 7.45 -8.97
N GLY A 52 11.09 7.30 -7.76
CA GLY A 52 11.22 6.08 -6.96
C GLY A 52 10.21 4.98 -7.29
N VAL A 53 9.01 5.36 -7.75
CA VAL A 53 7.92 4.41 -8.02
C VAL A 53 8.22 3.42 -9.16
N PRO A 54 8.91 3.78 -10.26
CA PRO A 54 9.34 2.81 -11.27
C PRO A 54 10.23 1.71 -10.68
N ILE A 55 11.25 2.07 -9.89
CA ILE A 55 12.09 1.09 -9.18
C ILE A 55 11.23 0.19 -8.30
N ALA A 56 10.23 0.77 -7.67
CA ALA A 56 9.37 0.07 -6.77
C ALA A 56 8.42 -0.91 -7.48
N ALA A 57 7.97 -0.59 -8.71
CA ALA A 57 7.18 -1.47 -9.56
C ALA A 57 7.92 -2.78 -9.92
N LEU A 58 9.26 -2.79 -9.95
CA LEU A 58 10.06 -4.01 -10.07
C LEU A 58 9.79 -5.03 -8.96
N THR A 59 9.23 -4.61 -7.81
CA THR A 59 8.80 -5.53 -6.75
C THR A 59 7.77 -6.53 -7.25
N PHE A 60 6.83 -6.11 -8.12
CA PHE A 60 5.87 -7.02 -8.74
C PHE A 60 6.57 -8.06 -9.62
N VAL A 61 7.54 -7.62 -10.42
CA VAL A 61 8.34 -8.49 -11.30
C VAL A 61 9.19 -9.48 -10.49
N ALA A 62 9.84 -9.01 -9.43
CA ALA A 62 10.67 -9.83 -8.55
C ALA A 62 9.84 -10.90 -7.82
N VAL A 63 8.70 -10.51 -7.25
CA VAL A 63 7.79 -11.47 -6.60
C VAL A 63 7.20 -12.44 -7.62
N ALA A 64 6.77 -11.96 -8.78
CA ALA A 64 6.24 -12.79 -9.86
C ALA A 64 7.25 -13.87 -10.28
N GLU A 65 8.51 -13.49 -10.44
CA GLU A 65 9.61 -14.37 -10.80
C GLU A 65 9.85 -15.42 -9.69
N LEU A 66 9.82 -15.01 -8.41
CA LEU A 66 9.94 -15.92 -7.28
C LEU A 66 8.78 -16.93 -7.22
N ILE A 67 7.54 -16.47 -7.42
CA ILE A 67 6.35 -17.33 -7.52
C ILE A 67 6.50 -18.30 -8.67
N ARG A 68 6.89 -17.83 -9.87
CA ARG A 68 7.03 -18.69 -11.07
C ARG A 68 8.16 -19.70 -10.97
N ARG A 69 9.25 -19.40 -10.25
CA ARG A 69 10.32 -20.38 -9.99
C ARG A 69 9.81 -21.58 -9.18
N ARG A 70 8.93 -21.35 -8.20
CA ARG A 70 8.35 -22.44 -7.38
C ARG A 70 7.08 -23.05 -7.97
N HIS A 71 6.26 -22.24 -8.62
CA HIS A 71 4.97 -22.62 -9.20
C HIS A 71 4.84 -22.08 -10.65
N PRO A 72 5.43 -22.77 -11.64
CA PRO A 72 5.55 -22.27 -13.02
C PRO A 72 4.23 -22.05 -13.77
N ARG A 73 3.12 -22.61 -13.29
CA ARG A 73 1.79 -22.46 -13.90
C ARG A 73 0.85 -21.61 -13.06
N HIS A 74 1.34 -20.97 -11.99
CA HIS A 74 0.50 -20.20 -11.09
C HIS A 74 0.06 -18.88 -11.75
N LEU A 75 -1.25 -18.70 -11.91
CA LEU A 75 -1.81 -17.57 -12.63
C LEU A 75 -1.46 -16.23 -11.97
N VAL A 76 -1.46 -16.13 -10.64
CA VAL A 76 -1.09 -14.88 -9.92
C VAL A 76 0.34 -14.46 -10.26
N GLY A 77 1.28 -15.40 -10.41
CA GLY A 77 2.65 -15.08 -10.78
C GLY A 77 2.74 -14.47 -12.18
N TRP A 78 1.91 -14.93 -13.12
CA TRP A 78 1.81 -14.30 -14.45
C TRP A 78 1.13 -12.94 -14.41
N MET A 79 0.07 -12.79 -13.62
CA MET A 79 -0.60 -11.50 -13.47
C MET A 79 0.33 -10.45 -12.86
N PHE A 80 1.13 -10.79 -11.86
CA PHE A 80 2.10 -9.86 -11.28
C PHE A 80 3.22 -9.49 -12.26
N LEU A 81 3.66 -10.43 -13.11
CA LEU A 81 4.64 -10.12 -14.16
C LEU A 81 4.05 -9.15 -15.19
N LEU A 82 2.81 -9.39 -15.63
CA LEU A 82 2.11 -8.51 -16.56
C LEU A 82 1.85 -7.12 -15.96
N LEU A 83 1.42 -7.07 -14.69
CA LEU A 83 1.16 -5.83 -13.97
C LEU A 83 2.43 -4.99 -13.84
N GLY A 84 3.53 -5.61 -13.40
CA GLY A 84 4.83 -4.96 -13.32
C GLY A 84 5.26 -4.43 -14.69
N LEU A 85 5.27 -5.27 -15.73
CA LEU A 85 5.67 -4.85 -17.07
C LEU A 85 4.80 -3.71 -17.62
N SER A 86 3.48 -3.78 -17.45
CA SER A 86 2.58 -2.71 -17.91
C SER A 86 2.78 -1.41 -17.15
N ALA A 87 3.10 -1.48 -15.85
CA ALA A 87 3.41 -0.30 -15.06
C ALA A 87 4.73 0.33 -15.52
N GLU A 88 5.75 -0.47 -15.81
CA GLU A 88 7.02 0.04 -16.33
C GLU A 88 6.87 0.67 -17.71
N ILE A 89 6.02 0.12 -18.59
CA ILE A 89 5.70 0.74 -19.88
C ILE A 89 5.08 2.12 -19.67
N LEU A 90 4.11 2.23 -18.77
CA LEU A 90 3.47 3.50 -18.41
C LEU A 90 4.51 4.52 -17.94
N PHE A 91 5.28 4.20 -16.90
CA PHE A 91 6.23 5.13 -16.29
C PHE A 91 7.37 5.53 -17.24
N ALA A 92 7.89 4.57 -18.02
CA ALA A 92 8.93 4.86 -19.00
C ALA A 92 8.40 5.77 -20.12
N SER A 93 7.16 5.54 -20.57
CA SER A 93 6.52 6.36 -21.61
C SER A 93 6.29 7.79 -21.12
N GLU A 94 5.82 7.94 -19.88
CA GLU A 94 5.61 9.23 -19.23
C GLU A 94 6.93 9.99 -19.03
N ALA A 95 7.94 9.36 -18.44
CA ALA A 95 9.25 9.98 -18.21
C ALA A 95 9.94 10.36 -19.53
N TYR A 96 9.85 9.51 -20.56
CA TYR A 96 10.38 9.80 -21.90
C TYR A 96 9.67 10.97 -22.55
N GLY A 97 8.34 10.97 -22.51
CA GLY A 97 7.52 12.05 -23.00
C GLY A 97 7.87 13.37 -22.34
N LEU A 98 7.84 13.42 -21.00
CA LEU A 98 8.08 14.63 -20.21
C LEU A 98 9.47 15.19 -20.46
N PHE A 99 10.46 14.31 -20.54
CA PHE A 99 11.81 14.73 -20.85
C PHE A 99 11.91 15.34 -22.25
N GLY A 100 11.38 14.66 -23.28
CA GLY A 100 11.52 15.10 -24.66
C GLY A 100 10.59 16.24 -25.11
N THR A 101 9.54 16.55 -24.35
CA THR A 101 8.60 17.65 -24.68
C THR A 101 8.75 18.87 -23.78
N ILE A 102 9.13 18.68 -22.51
CA ILE A 102 9.21 19.79 -21.52
C ILE A 102 10.66 20.08 -21.12
N THR A 103 11.44 19.06 -20.74
CA THR A 103 12.78 19.27 -20.17
C THR A 103 13.82 19.60 -21.23
N ALA A 104 13.82 18.85 -22.33
CA ALA A 104 14.70 19.02 -23.47
C ALA A 104 13.89 18.87 -24.77
N PRO A 105 13.08 19.88 -25.15
CA PRO A 105 12.22 19.82 -26.32
C PRO A 105 12.99 19.44 -27.59
N GLY A 106 12.56 18.38 -28.27
CA GLY A 106 13.16 17.90 -29.52
C GLY A 106 14.43 17.07 -29.38
N ALA A 107 14.93 16.85 -28.16
CA ALA A 107 16.11 16.01 -27.93
C ALA A 107 15.84 14.51 -28.15
N LEU A 108 14.58 14.09 -28.00
CA LEU A 108 14.15 12.71 -28.15
C LEU A 108 13.19 12.56 -29.33
N PRO A 109 13.39 11.56 -30.21
CA PRO A 109 12.47 11.31 -31.31
C PRO A 109 11.11 10.86 -30.77
N ALA A 110 10.04 11.30 -31.43
CA ALA A 110 8.66 10.89 -31.14
C ALA A 110 8.22 11.06 -29.67
N ALA A 111 8.81 12.01 -28.92
CA ALA A 111 8.49 12.23 -27.50
C ALA A 111 6.99 12.43 -27.25
N GLY A 112 6.29 13.13 -28.15
CA GLY A 112 4.84 13.28 -28.09
C GLY A 112 4.06 11.98 -28.28
N THR A 113 4.45 11.17 -29.27
CA THR A 113 3.83 9.86 -29.51
C THR A 113 4.06 8.90 -28.35
N VAL A 114 5.25 8.92 -27.76
CA VAL A 114 5.56 8.09 -26.59
C VAL A 114 4.80 8.58 -25.36
N MET A 115 4.71 9.89 -25.13
CA MET A 115 3.85 10.47 -24.09
C MET A 115 2.40 10.01 -24.23
N TRP A 116 1.88 10.00 -25.47
CA TRP A 116 0.53 9.53 -25.75
C TRP A 116 0.30 8.06 -25.35
N LEU A 117 1.33 7.19 -25.35
CA LEU A 117 1.17 5.84 -24.83
C LEU A 117 0.83 5.82 -23.34
N ALA A 118 1.39 6.75 -22.55
CA ALA A 118 1.13 6.83 -21.11
C ALA A 118 -0.34 7.16 -20.81
N THR A 119 -1.04 7.88 -21.70
CA THR A 119 -2.40 8.37 -21.42
C THR A 119 -3.46 7.28 -21.42
N TRP A 120 -3.22 6.14 -22.05
CA TRP A 120 -4.19 5.05 -22.14
C TRP A 120 -3.67 3.70 -21.62
N THR A 121 -2.35 3.52 -21.51
CA THR A 121 -1.77 2.26 -20.99
C THR A 121 -1.98 2.07 -19.49
N TRP A 122 -2.32 3.12 -18.75
CA TRP A 122 -2.59 3.08 -17.30
C TRP A 122 -3.74 2.12 -16.92
N ALA A 123 -4.68 1.86 -17.82
CA ALA A 123 -5.79 0.95 -17.57
C ALA A 123 -5.32 -0.51 -17.41
N LEU A 124 -4.25 -0.92 -18.10
CA LEU A 124 -3.75 -2.30 -18.07
C LEU A 124 -3.35 -2.76 -16.65
N PRO A 125 -2.47 -2.06 -15.90
CA PRO A 125 -2.13 -2.42 -14.52
C PRO A 125 -3.37 -2.62 -13.63
N VAL A 126 -4.39 -1.78 -13.78
CA VAL A 126 -5.63 -1.83 -12.99
C VAL A 126 -6.44 -3.07 -13.31
N ILE A 127 -6.63 -3.39 -14.60
CA ILE A 127 -7.33 -4.60 -15.05
C ILE A 127 -6.61 -5.84 -14.51
N VAL A 128 -5.29 -5.90 -14.67
CA VAL A 128 -4.48 -7.05 -14.28
C VAL A 128 -4.49 -7.22 -12.76
N LEU A 129 -4.47 -6.13 -11.99
CA LEU A 129 -4.60 -6.17 -10.54
C LEU A 129 -5.96 -6.73 -10.11
N ALA A 130 -7.06 -6.26 -10.71
CA ALA A 130 -8.40 -6.74 -10.40
C ALA A 130 -8.53 -8.25 -10.67
N ILE A 131 -7.98 -8.73 -11.78
CA ILE A 131 -7.95 -10.16 -12.11
C ILE A 131 -7.06 -10.93 -11.12
N ALA A 132 -5.89 -10.40 -10.76
CA ALA A 132 -4.99 -11.01 -9.78
C ALA A 132 -5.71 -11.21 -8.43
N LEU A 133 -6.43 -10.19 -7.96
CA LEU A 133 -7.23 -10.27 -6.73
C LEU A 133 -8.38 -11.27 -6.85
N LEU A 134 -9.06 -11.33 -7.99
CA LEU A 134 -10.17 -12.26 -8.23
C LEU A 134 -9.72 -13.73 -8.14
N VAL A 135 -8.53 -14.04 -8.65
CA VAL A 135 -7.98 -15.41 -8.72
C VAL A 135 -7.11 -15.78 -7.52
N PHE A 136 -6.75 -14.83 -6.66
CA PHE A 136 -5.98 -15.06 -5.45
C PHE A 136 -6.77 -15.90 -4.41
N PRO A 137 -6.12 -16.79 -3.63
CA PRO A 137 -4.69 -17.16 -3.65
C PRO A 137 -4.33 -18.22 -4.69
N ASP A 138 -5.25 -19.14 -5.02
CA ASP A 138 -4.91 -20.39 -5.72
C ASP A 138 -4.81 -20.27 -7.25
N GLY A 139 -4.93 -19.06 -7.80
CA GLY A 139 -4.95 -18.82 -9.24
C GLY A 139 -6.24 -19.24 -9.92
N ARG A 140 -7.33 -19.42 -9.17
CA ARG A 140 -8.66 -19.77 -9.69
C ARG A 140 -9.72 -18.92 -9.02
N PRO A 141 -10.80 -18.50 -9.73
CA PRO A 141 -11.93 -17.80 -9.12
C PRO A 141 -12.76 -18.70 -8.19
N LEU A 142 -13.63 -18.13 -7.36
CA LEU A 142 -14.48 -18.87 -6.40
C LEU A 142 -15.38 -19.92 -7.08
N SER A 143 -15.86 -19.62 -8.29
CA SER A 143 -16.54 -20.58 -9.18
C SER A 143 -16.35 -20.13 -10.64
N PRO A 144 -16.61 -20.99 -11.64
CA PRO A 144 -16.41 -20.62 -13.04
C PRO A 144 -17.17 -19.37 -13.49
N ARG A 145 -18.34 -19.09 -12.87
CA ARG A 145 -19.16 -17.89 -13.18
C ARG A 145 -18.48 -16.58 -12.82
N TRP A 146 -17.57 -16.60 -11.85
CA TRP A 146 -16.84 -15.39 -11.43
C TRP A 146 -15.86 -14.89 -12.50
N TRP A 147 -15.57 -15.67 -13.54
CA TRP A 147 -14.84 -15.17 -14.72
C TRP A 147 -15.57 -14.02 -15.44
N ILE A 148 -16.89 -13.90 -15.27
CA ILE A 148 -17.64 -12.72 -15.75
C ILE A 148 -17.06 -11.43 -15.18
N VAL A 149 -16.61 -11.43 -13.91
CA VAL A 149 -15.99 -10.25 -13.29
C VAL A 149 -14.68 -9.87 -13.97
N ALA A 150 -13.87 -10.86 -14.37
CA ALA A 150 -12.66 -10.61 -15.15
C ALA A 150 -12.98 -10.03 -16.53
N TRP A 151 -14.00 -10.56 -17.21
CA TRP A 151 -14.44 -10.02 -18.50
C TRP A 151 -14.96 -8.59 -18.38
N ILE A 152 -15.74 -8.28 -17.33
CA ILE A 152 -16.17 -6.91 -17.05
C ILE A 152 -14.94 -6.01 -16.85
N ALA A 153 -13.95 -6.43 -16.06
CA ALA A 153 -12.72 -5.66 -15.87
C ALA A 153 -11.99 -5.40 -17.19
N ILE A 154 -11.82 -6.45 -18.02
CA ILE A 154 -11.13 -6.35 -19.32
C ILE A 154 -11.88 -5.39 -20.25
N VAL A 155 -13.19 -5.60 -20.46
CA VAL A 155 -14.00 -4.75 -21.35
C VAL A 155 -13.96 -3.30 -20.85
N SER A 156 -14.13 -3.10 -19.55
CA SER A 156 -14.13 -1.77 -18.93
C SER A 156 -12.80 -1.03 -19.10
N GLY A 157 -11.68 -1.73 -18.94
CA GLY A 157 -10.37 -1.13 -19.14
C GLY A 157 -10.03 -0.91 -20.62
N VAL A 158 -10.52 -1.76 -21.52
CA VAL A 158 -10.43 -1.52 -22.98
C VAL A 158 -11.22 -0.28 -23.37
N LEU A 159 -12.45 -0.12 -22.87
CA LEU A 159 -13.28 1.06 -23.12
C LEU A 159 -12.58 2.35 -22.66
N GLN A 160 -11.98 2.35 -21.46
CA GLN A 160 -11.18 3.49 -20.98
C GLN A 160 -9.94 3.72 -21.84
N SER A 161 -9.17 2.67 -22.13
CA SER A 161 -7.97 2.79 -22.98
C SER A 161 -8.30 3.41 -24.35
N VAL A 162 -9.41 2.97 -24.96
CA VAL A 162 -9.87 3.51 -26.25
C VAL A 162 -10.33 4.95 -26.08
N ALA A 163 -11.13 5.26 -25.06
CA ALA A 163 -11.60 6.62 -24.82
C ALA A 163 -10.43 7.59 -24.62
N ASP A 164 -9.43 7.22 -23.82
CA ASP A 164 -8.29 8.09 -23.51
C ASP A 164 -7.34 8.23 -24.71
N ALA A 165 -7.14 7.15 -25.48
CA ALA A 165 -6.33 7.14 -26.68
C ALA A 165 -6.83 8.13 -27.75
N TYR A 166 -8.15 8.31 -27.87
CA TYR A 166 -8.78 9.19 -28.86
C TYR A 166 -9.36 10.50 -28.28
N GLY A 167 -9.49 10.61 -26.96
CA GLY A 167 -10.22 11.69 -26.30
C GLY A 167 -9.33 12.76 -25.68
N THR A 168 -8.02 12.50 -25.59
CA THR A 168 -7.07 13.43 -24.97
C THR A 168 -6.31 14.22 -26.03
N PRO A 169 -6.58 15.54 -26.23
CA PRO A 169 -5.50 16.44 -26.56
C PRO A 169 -4.61 16.50 -25.31
N LEU A 170 -3.34 16.13 -25.47
CA LEU A 170 -2.34 16.16 -24.41
C LEU A 170 -2.01 17.62 -24.07
N VAL A 171 -2.84 18.28 -23.25
CA VAL A 171 -2.53 19.59 -22.68
C VAL A 171 -1.68 19.36 -21.42
N LEU A 172 -0.43 18.94 -21.61
CA LEU A 172 0.53 18.80 -20.51
C LEU A 172 1.01 20.15 -19.99
N THR A 173 0.99 21.17 -20.85
CA THR A 173 1.32 22.59 -20.66
C THR A 173 0.69 23.33 -21.85
N ASP A 174 0.89 24.64 -22.03
CA ASP A 174 0.38 25.42 -23.18
C ASP A 174 0.84 24.94 -24.59
N ILE A 175 1.38 23.73 -24.69
CA ILE A 175 1.80 23.03 -25.90
C ILE A 175 0.71 22.00 -26.23
N PRO A 176 -0.19 22.28 -27.18
CA PRO A 176 -1.09 21.27 -27.72
C PRO A 176 -0.24 20.21 -28.43
N MET A 177 -0.29 18.98 -27.93
CA MET A 177 0.34 17.83 -28.57
C MET A 177 -0.71 17.08 -29.36
N ASP A 178 -0.46 16.92 -30.67
CA ASP A 178 -1.36 16.20 -31.56
C ASP A 178 -1.48 14.73 -31.15
N THR A 179 -2.72 14.23 -31.08
CA THR A 179 -3.01 12.81 -30.92
C THR A 179 -2.53 12.09 -32.20
N PRO A 180 -1.57 11.13 -32.13
CA PRO A 180 -1.02 10.48 -33.33
C PRO A 180 -2.07 9.80 -34.21
N LEU A 181 -3.17 9.34 -33.60
CA LEU A 181 -4.30 8.70 -34.29
C LEU A 181 -5.40 9.69 -34.70
N GLY A 182 -5.24 10.98 -34.38
CA GLY A 182 -6.30 11.98 -34.45
C GLY A 182 -7.45 11.71 -33.49
N THR A 183 -8.47 12.56 -33.53
CA THR A 183 -9.71 12.43 -32.74
C THR A 183 -10.90 12.22 -33.69
N PRO A 184 -11.06 11.03 -34.30
CA PRO A 184 -12.08 10.79 -35.32
C PRO A 184 -13.50 10.68 -34.72
N PHE A 185 -13.63 10.61 -33.41
CA PHE A 185 -14.90 10.46 -32.70
C PHE A 185 -15.28 11.76 -31.96
N PRO A 186 -16.59 12.05 -31.80
CA PRO A 186 -17.03 13.15 -30.95
C PRO A 186 -16.59 12.96 -29.50
N LEU A 187 -16.07 14.03 -28.86
CA LEU A 187 -15.59 13.98 -27.48
C LEU A 187 -16.67 13.52 -26.49
N ASP A 188 -17.93 13.93 -26.70
CA ASP A 188 -19.05 13.50 -25.84
C ASP A 188 -19.27 11.99 -25.88
N ALA A 189 -19.11 11.37 -27.05
CA ALA A 189 -19.21 9.92 -27.18
C ALA A 189 -18.06 9.21 -26.45
N LEU A 190 -16.84 9.73 -26.56
CA LEU A 190 -15.67 9.20 -25.83
C LEU A 190 -15.83 9.36 -24.31
N ASN A 191 -16.39 10.47 -23.85
CA ASN A 191 -16.70 10.70 -22.43
C ASN A 191 -17.73 9.69 -21.90
N VAL A 192 -18.78 9.39 -22.68
CA VAL A 192 -19.75 8.35 -22.33
C VAL A 192 -19.09 6.97 -22.26
N VAL A 193 -18.25 6.63 -23.24
CA VAL A 193 -17.49 5.37 -23.26
C VAL A 193 -16.56 5.25 -22.05
N SER A 194 -15.82 6.32 -21.72
CA SER A 194 -14.97 6.38 -20.53
C SER A 194 -15.77 6.23 -19.23
N THR A 195 -16.94 6.88 -19.14
CA THR A 195 -17.85 6.76 -17.98
C THR A 195 -18.35 5.32 -17.81
N ILE A 196 -18.78 4.66 -18.89
CA ILE A 196 -19.21 3.26 -18.86
C ILE A 196 -18.05 2.36 -18.41
N GLY A 197 -16.85 2.57 -18.96
CA GLY A 197 -15.64 1.85 -18.55
C GLY A 197 -15.28 2.09 -17.08
N THR A 198 -15.44 3.31 -16.57
CA THR A 198 -15.21 3.63 -15.16
C THR A 198 -16.18 2.88 -14.26
N LEU A 199 -17.49 2.96 -14.55
CA LEU A 199 -18.53 2.27 -13.79
C LEU A 199 -18.33 0.74 -13.80
N GLY A 200 -18.00 0.17 -14.96
CA GLY A 200 -17.70 -1.25 -15.07
C GLY A 200 -16.45 -1.68 -14.30
N SER A 201 -15.40 -0.86 -14.28
CA SER A 201 -14.17 -1.11 -13.51
C SER A 201 -14.41 -1.05 -12.01
N VAL A 202 -15.21 -0.08 -11.55
CA VAL A 202 -15.66 0.02 -10.14
C VAL A 202 -16.46 -1.22 -9.76
N ALA A 203 -17.44 -1.61 -10.59
CA ALA A 203 -18.25 -2.80 -10.35
C ALA A 203 -17.39 -4.08 -10.29
N ALA A 204 -16.42 -4.24 -11.20
CA ALA A 204 -15.53 -5.39 -11.21
C ALA A 204 -14.62 -5.43 -9.98
N THR A 205 -14.09 -4.28 -9.55
CA THR A 205 -13.25 -4.18 -8.35
C THR A 205 -14.03 -4.51 -7.09
N LEU A 206 -15.25 -3.98 -6.95
CA LEU A 206 -16.15 -4.29 -5.84
C LEU A 206 -16.54 -5.78 -5.82
N ALA A 207 -16.81 -6.36 -6.98
CA ALA A 207 -17.08 -7.79 -7.12
C ALA A 207 -15.86 -8.65 -6.74
N ALA A 208 -14.66 -8.28 -7.19
CA ALA A 208 -13.41 -8.95 -6.81
C ALA A 208 -13.16 -8.89 -5.29
N GLY A 209 -13.35 -7.72 -4.67
CA GLY A 209 -13.29 -7.56 -3.21
C GLY A 209 -14.33 -8.41 -2.48
N THR A 210 -15.56 -8.45 -2.99
CA THR A 210 -16.63 -9.30 -2.46
C THR A 210 -16.27 -10.78 -2.55
N SER A 211 -15.66 -11.20 -3.67
CA SER A 211 -15.15 -12.57 -3.84
C SER A 211 -14.13 -12.93 -2.75
N LEU A 212 -13.19 -12.02 -2.45
CA LEU A 212 -12.20 -12.22 -1.38
C LEU A 212 -12.87 -12.32 0.01
N ILE A 213 -13.89 -11.51 0.29
CA ILE A 213 -14.65 -11.57 1.55
C ILE A 213 -15.38 -12.91 1.68
N ILE A 214 -16.06 -13.36 0.61
CA ILE A 214 -16.76 -14.64 0.60
C ILE A 214 -15.77 -15.79 0.82
N ARG A 215 -14.61 -15.76 0.15
CA ARG A 215 -13.54 -16.74 0.37
C ARG A 215 -13.06 -16.71 1.80
N PHE A 216 -12.77 -15.53 2.36
CA PHE A 216 -12.27 -15.41 3.71
C PHE A 216 -13.23 -16.01 4.74
N ARG A 217 -14.55 -15.85 4.55
CA ARG A 217 -15.57 -16.45 5.40
C ARG A 217 -15.67 -17.97 5.27
N ARG A 218 -15.32 -18.53 4.11
CA ARG A 218 -15.37 -19.98 3.83
C ARG A 218 -14.04 -20.68 4.12
N ALA A 219 -12.93 -19.94 4.10
CA ALA A 219 -11.59 -20.47 4.20
C ALA A 219 -11.26 -20.93 5.64
N ALA A 220 -10.54 -22.05 5.73
CA ALA A 220 -10.00 -22.58 6.98
C ALA A 220 -8.50 -22.89 6.82
N GLY A 221 -7.78 -22.94 7.95
CA GLY A 221 -6.35 -23.26 7.96
C GLY A 221 -5.50 -22.28 7.14
N ILE A 222 -4.72 -22.83 6.19
CA ILE A 222 -3.69 -22.10 5.43
C ILE A 222 -4.31 -21.03 4.51
N GLU A 223 -5.40 -21.33 3.80
CA GLU A 223 -6.03 -20.41 2.85
C GLU A 223 -6.49 -19.13 3.57
N ARG A 224 -7.03 -19.27 4.79
CA ARG A 224 -7.45 -18.12 5.60
C ARG A 224 -6.26 -17.22 5.96
N GLN A 225 -5.11 -17.81 6.28
CA GLN A 225 -3.89 -17.05 6.57
C GLN A 225 -3.33 -16.35 5.32
N GLN A 226 -3.44 -16.96 4.15
CA GLN A 226 -3.06 -16.30 2.87
C GLN A 226 -3.93 -15.08 2.58
N LEU A 227 -5.25 -15.21 2.81
CA LEU A 227 -6.19 -14.11 2.62
C LEU A 227 -5.98 -12.97 3.63
N LYS A 228 -5.52 -13.26 4.86
CA LYS A 228 -5.16 -12.21 5.83
C LYS A 228 -4.01 -11.33 5.34
N TRP A 229 -2.98 -11.91 4.71
CA TRP A 229 -1.86 -11.13 4.16
C TRP A 229 -2.29 -10.16 3.07
N VAL A 230 -3.16 -10.58 2.16
CA VAL A 230 -3.69 -9.71 1.11
C VAL A 230 -4.66 -8.68 1.68
N ALA A 231 -5.52 -9.08 2.62
CA ALA A 231 -6.39 -8.13 3.32
C ALA A 231 -5.58 -7.06 4.07
N TYR A 232 -4.46 -7.45 4.68
CA TYR A 232 -3.55 -6.53 5.36
C TYR A 232 -2.89 -5.53 4.39
N GLY A 233 -2.30 -6.02 3.29
CA GLY A 233 -1.73 -5.15 2.25
C GLY A 233 -2.79 -4.22 1.62
N GLY A 234 -3.97 -4.76 1.31
CA GLY A 234 -5.10 -4.00 0.79
C GLY A 234 -5.62 -2.94 1.75
N ALA A 235 -5.69 -3.22 3.06
CA ALA A 235 -6.09 -2.25 4.06
C ALA A 235 -5.11 -1.06 4.12
N ILE A 236 -3.80 -1.33 4.07
CA ILE A 236 -2.77 -0.28 4.02
C ILE A 236 -2.91 0.56 2.75
N ALA A 237 -3.21 -0.08 1.61
CA ALA A 237 -3.46 0.62 0.34
C ALA A 237 -4.67 1.53 0.39
N THR A 238 -5.78 1.05 0.96
CA THR A 238 -6.99 1.85 1.17
C THR A 238 -6.70 3.05 2.08
N VAL A 239 -5.96 2.87 3.18
CA VAL A 239 -5.59 3.99 4.07
C VAL A 239 -4.75 5.03 3.32
N GLY A 240 -3.75 4.59 2.56
CA GLY A 240 -2.95 5.49 1.73
C GLY A 240 -3.78 6.27 0.72
N PHE A 241 -4.68 5.59 0.01
CA PHE A 241 -5.59 6.23 -0.95
C PHE A 241 -6.51 7.28 -0.29
N VAL A 242 -7.09 6.96 0.87
CA VAL A 242 -7.91 7.90 1.63
C VAL A 242 -7.09 9.12 2.06
N LEU A 243 -5.88 8.92 2.58
CA LEU A 243 -4.99 10.02 2.97
C LEU A 243 -4.60 10.89 1.77
N GLY A 244 -4.30 10.28 0.62
CA GLY A 244 -4.03 11.02 -0.62
C GLY A 244 -5.24 11.83 -1.09
N SER A 245 -6.43 11.24 -0.97
CA SER A 245 -7.69 11.90 -1.32
C SER A 245 -8.01 13.10 -0.40
N VAL A 246 -7.77 12.96 0.90
CA VAL A 246 -7.86 14.08 1.86
C VAL A 246 -6.88 15.19 1.52
N GLY A 247 -5.74 14.85 0.92
CA GLY A 247 -4.76 15.78 0.38
C GLY A 247 -5.31 16.81 -0.61
N TYR A 248 -6.36 16.48 -1.37
CA TYR A 248 -7.01 17.44 -2.28
C TYR A 248 -7.78 18.53 -1.53
N VAL A 249 -8.20 18.26 -0.30
CA VAL A 249 -8.93 19.21 0.56
C VAL A 249 -7.97 19.89 1.55
N VAL A 250 -6.95 19.15 2.02
CA VAL A 250 -5.93 19.62 2.97
C VAL A 250 -4.55 19.44 2.33
N PRO A 251 -4.04 20.46 1.62
CA PRO A 251 -2.81 20.35 0.82
C PRO A 251 -1.58 19.85 1.59
N GLU A 252 -1.50 20.16 2.89
CA GLU A 252 -0.42 19.73 3.78
C GLU A 252 -0.34 18.20 3.97
N ILE A 253 -1.46 17.48 3.79
CA ILE A 253 -1.56 16.03 3.98
C ILE A 253 -1.33 15.27 2.65
N GLY A 254 -1.52 15.93 1.51
CA GLY A 254 -1.45 15.30 0.18
C GLY A 254 -0.15 14.56 -0.12
N PRO A 255 1.04 15.18 0.07
CA PRO A 255 2.31 14.52 -0.18
C PRO A 255 2.49 13.26 0.69
N LEU A 256 2.10 13.32 1.97
CA LEU A 256 2.16 12.18 2.88
C LEU A 256 1.18 11.09 2.44
N GLY A 257 -0.05 11.45 2.08
CA GLY A 257 -1.05 10.51 1.61
C GLY A 257 -0.62 9.76 0.36
N ASN A 258 -0.09 10.47 -0.64
CA ASN A 258 0.42 9.86 -1.86
C ASN A 258 1.65 8.98 -1.60
N ALA A 259 2.55 9.39 -0.70
CA ALA A 259 3.67 8.54 -0.29
C ALA A 259 3.15 7.23 0.33
N VAL A 260 2.23 7.31 1.29
CA VAL A 260 1.64 6.13 1.93
C VAL A 260 0.92 5.24 0.91
N ALA A 261 0.14 5.82 -0.01
CA ALA A 261 -0.52 5.08 -1.09
C ALA A 261 0.51 4.35 -1.97
N SER A 262 1.57 5.05 -2.38
CA SER A 262 2.64 4.49 -3.21
C SER A 262 3.33 3.32 -2.51
N PHE A 263 3.73 3.48 -1.24
CA PHE A 263 4.33 2.40 -0.46
C PHE A 263 3.38 1.22 -0.26
N ALA A 264 2.09 1.50 -0.07
CA ALA A 264 1.11 0.46 0.14
C ALA A 264 0.92 -0.44 -1.08
N VAL A 265 0.95 0.14 -2.29
CA VAL A 265 0.90 -0.61 -3.54
C VAL A 265 2.08 -1.60 -3.64
N LEU A 266 3.24 -1.25 -3.10
CA LEU A 266 4.43 -2.13 -3.04
C LEU A 266 4.31 -3.25 -2.03
N LEU A 267 3.53 -3.05 -0.97
CA LEU A 267 3.27 -4.11 -0.02
C LEU A 267 2.42 -5.22 -0.63
N ILE A 268 1.53 -4.91 -1.59
CA ILE A 268 0.63 -5.90 -2.21
C ILE A 268 1.40 -7.10 -2.80
N PRO A 269 2.41 -6.93 -3.69
CA PRO A 269 3.14 -8.06 -4.22
C PRO A 269 3.92 -8.77 -3.12
N ILE A 270 4.52 -8.04 -2.17
CA ILE A 270 5.30 -8.67 -1.09
C ILE A 270 4.40 -9.56 -0.22
N THR A 271 3.26 -9.05 0.24
CA THR A 271 2.33 -9.80 1.09
C THR A 271 1.71 -10.97 0.34
N ALA A 272 1.33 -10.79 -0.92
CA ALA A 272 0.83 -11.87 -1.77
C ALA A 272 1.92 -12.93 -2.05
N GLY A 273 3.16 -12.51 -2.27
CA GLY A 273 4.32 -13.40 -2.44
C GLY A 273 4.58 -14.23 -1.19
N LEU A 274 4.61 -13.60 -0.01
CA LEU A 274 4.76 -14.28 1.28
C LEU A 274 3.63 -15.28 1.52
N ALA A 275 2.38 -14.88 1.20
CA ALA A 275 1.21 -15.74 1.31
C ALA A 275 1.28 -16.97 0.39
N ILE A 276 1.57 -16.78 -0.90
CA ILE A 276 1.62 -17.85 -1.90
C ILE A 276 2.80 -18.79 -1.63
N LEU A 277 3.97 -18.25 -1.30
CA LEU A 277 5.18 -19.01 -1.04
C LEU A 277 5.23 -19.64 0.36
N ARG A 278 4.19 -19.43 1.16
CA ARG A 278 3.98 -19.99 2.51
C ARG A 278 5.07 -19.62 3.52
N TYR A 279 5.67 -18.44 3.40
CA TYR A 279 6.61 -17.97 4.41
C TYR A 279 5.85 -17.50 5.66
N ARG A 280 6.06 -18.16 6.80
CA ARG A 280 5.61 -17.71 8.14
C ARG A 280 4.13 -17.29 8.23
N LEU A 281 3.22 -18.11 7.66
CA LEU A 281 1.78 -17.83 7.64
C LEU A 281 1.15 -17.58 9.02
N TYR A 282 1.72 -18.10 10.10
CA TYR A 282 1.22 -17.91 11.47
C TYR A 282 1.77 -16.65 12.17
N ASP A 283 2.92 -16.11 11.72
CA ASP A 283 3.47 -14.87 12.27
C ASP A 283 2.60 -13.65 11.87
N VAL A 284 1.73 -13.80 10.86
CA VAL A 284 0.86 -12.72 10.38
C VAL A 284 -0.09 -12.22 11.45
N ASP A 285 -0.59 -13.11 12.31
CA ASP A 285 -1.53 -12.73 13.37
C ASP A 285 -0.85 -11.78 14.37
N VAL A 286 0.40 -12.08 14.73
CA VAL A 286 1.22 -11.22 15.59
C VAL A 286 1.54 -9.88 14.91
N VAL A 287 1.84 -9.88 13.61
CA VAL A 287 2.12 -8.66 12.86
C VAL A 287 0.88 -7.79 12.75
N ILE A 288 -0.28 -8.36 12.39
CA ILE A 288 -1.56 -7.66 12.29
C ILE A 288 -1.96 -7.10 13.64
N GLU A 289 -1.94 -7.89 14.71
CA GLU A 289 -2.29 -7.42 16.05
C GLU A 289 -1.38 -6.26 16.50
N ARG A 290 -0.06 -6.41 16.37
CA ARG A 290 0.88 -5.34 16.74
C ARG A 290 0.68 -4.10 15.89
N THR A 291 0.50 -4.24 14.58
CA THR A 291 0.36 -3.09 13.68
C THR A 291 -1.02 -2.44 13.78
N LEU A 292 -2.07 -3.16 14.13
CA LEU A 292 -3.37 -2.58 14.49
C LEU A 292 -3.28 -1.82 15.80
N VAL A 293 -2.64 -2.38 16.83
CA VAL A 293 -2.47 -1.69 18.12
C VAL A 293 -1.60 -0.44 17.96
N TYR A 294 -0.41 -0.58 17.38
CA TYR A 294 0.48 0.57 17.15
C TYR A 294 -0.09 1.55 16.12
N GLY A 295 -0.79 1.06 15.11
CA GLY A 295 -1.46 1.86 14.09
C GLY A 295 -2.61 2.67 14.68
N ALA A 296 -3.50 2.05 15.47
CA ALA A 296 -4.58 2.72 16.17
C ALA A 296 -4.04 3.73 17.20
N LEU A 297 -2.99 3.37 17.93
CA LEU A 297 -2.27 4.28 18.83
C LEU A 297 -1.72 5.50 18.08
N SER A 298 -1.03 5.26 16.97
CA SER A 298 -0.44 6.32 16.15
C SER A 298 -1.50 7.20 15.50
N ALA A 299 -2.58 6.60 14.98
CA ALA A 299 -3.71 7.31 14.38
C ALA A 299 -4.45 8.16 15.42
N THR A 300 -4.69 7.63 16.61
CA THR A 300 -5.31 8.39 17.71
C THR A 300 -4.42 9.55 18.14
N LEU A 301 -3.11 9.32 18.25
CA LEU A 301 -2.15 10.36 18.59
C LEU A 301 -2.11 11.46 17.53
N ALA A 302 -2.06 11.08 16.24
CA ALA A 302 -2.09 11.99 15.13
C ALA A 302 -3.41 12.77 15.06
N ALA A 303 -4.56 12.10 15.16
CA ALA A 303 -5.87 12.75 15.15
C ALA A 303 -6.01 13.74 16.30
N THR A 304 -5.57 13.38 17.51
CA THR A 304 -5.63 14.28 18.67
C THR A 304 -4.69 15.47 18.48
N TYR A 305 -3.49 15.26 17.93
CA TYR A 305 -2.57 16.33 17.56
C TYR A 305 -3.22 17.30 16.56
N TRP A 306 -3.80 16.76 15.48
CA TRP A 306 -4.46 17.56 14.44
C TRP A 306 -5.64 18.36 15.00
N LEU A 307 -6.52 17.72 15.77
CA LEU A 307 -7.66 18.40 16.40
C LEU A 307 -7.21 19.50 17.36
N LEU A 308 -6.13 19.26 18.12
CA LEU A 308 -5.57 20.25 19.03
C LEU A 308 -5.03 21.46 18.25
N VAL A 309 -4.25 21.23 17.19
CA VAL A 309 -3.71 22.32 16.35
C VAL A 309 -4.85 23.12 15.73
N LEU A 310 -5.86 22.46 15.16
CA LEU A 310 -7.04 23.12 14.58
C LEU A 310 -7.83 23.92 15.63
N PHE A 311 -7.99 23.37 16.84
CA PHE A 311 -8.65 24.06 17.96
C PHE A 311 -7.85 25.30 18.41
N LEU A 312 -6.54 25.19 18.62
CA LEU A 312 -5.70 26.32 19.00
C LEU A 312 -5.67 27.38 17.90
N GLN A 313 -5.55 26.98 16.64
CA GLN A 313 -5.55 27.91 15.51
C GLN A 313 -6.88 28.64 15.40
N SER A 314 -8.02 27.94 15.49
CA SER A 314 -9.34 28.57 15.46
C SER A 314 -9.62 29.48 16.66
N ALA A 315 -9.15 29.11 17.85
CA ALA A 315 -9.31 29.92 19.07
C ALA A 315 -8.41 31.17 19.10
N LEU A 316 -7.22 31.10 18.48
CA LEU A 316 -6.26 32.20 18.46
C LEU A 316 -6.44 33.14 17.27
N ARG A 317 -6.99 32.66 16.15
CA ARG A 317 -7.27 33.46 14.93
C ARG A 317 -8.02 34.79 15.17
N PRO A 318 -9.02 34.88 16.07
CA PRO A 318 -9.71 36.14 16.38
C PRO A 318 -8.82 37.16 17.11
N ILE A 319 -7.82 36.69 17.85
CA ILE A 319 -6.95 37.49 18.72
C ILE A 319 -5.69 37.94 17.97
N THR A 320 -5.23 37.16 17.00
CA THR A 320 -4.00 37.41 16.22
C THR A 320 -4.21 38.21 14.94
N ALA A 321 -5.46 38.54 14.59
CA ALA A 321 -5.81 39.30 13.39
C ALA A 321 -5.35 40.77 13.50
N GLY A 322 -4.05 41.03 13.29
CA GLY A 322 -3.49 42.39 13.25
C GLY A 322 -2.01 42.54 13.62
N SER A 323 -1.30 41.50 14.08
CA SER A 323 0.12 41.60 14.46
C SER A 323 0.90 40.33 14.13
N GLU A 324 1.96 40.45 13.33
CA GLU A 324 2.87 39.35 12.99
C GLU A 324 3.54 38.73 14.23
N LEU A 325 3.82 39.55 15.25
CA LEU A 325 4.33 39.07 16.54
C LEU A 325 3.32 38.20 17.29
N ALA A 326 2.03 38.54 17.20
CA ALA A 326 0.97 37.73 17.81
C ALA A 326 0.81 36.38 17.08
N VAL A 327 0.96 36.37 15.75
CA VAL A 327 0.98 35.13 14.97
C VAL A 327 2.19 34.27 15.37
N ALA A 328 3.41 34.84 15.39
CA ALA A 328 4.61 34.10 15.80
C ALA A 328 4.54 33.57 17.25
N ALA A 329 4.06 34.38 18.19
CA ALA A 329 3.86 33.97 19.58
C ALA A 329 2.80 32.86 19.70
N SER A 330 1.72 32.93 18.92
CA SER A 330 0.66 31.91 18.89
C SER A 330 1.16 30.57 18.35
N THR A 331 2.02 30.59 17.32
CA THR A 331 2.65 29.39 16.75
C THR A 331 3.61 28.75 17.77
N LEU A 332 4.45 29.56 18.42
CA LEU A 332 5.35 29.08 19.48
C LEU A 332 4.59 28.51 20.69
N ALA A 333 3.53 29.18 21.14
CA ALA A 333 2.68 28.70 22.23
C ALA A 333 1.98 27.38 21.87
N THR A 334 1.49 27.26 20.63
CA THR A 334 0.91 26.01 20.11
C THR A 334 1.93 24.88 20.15
N LEU A 335 3.15 25.09 19.61
CA LEU A 335 4.22 24.09 19.64
C LEU A 335 4.59 23.67 21.08
N ALA A 336 4.70 24.63 22.00
CA ALA A 336 5.05 24.38 23.40
C ALA A 336 3.97 23.59 24.16
N LEU A 337 2.69 23.84 23.87
CA LEU A 337 1.55 23.13 24.50
C LEU A 337 1.34 21.73 23.93
N VAL A 338 1.62 21.54 22.65
CA VAL A 338 1.41 20.28 21.93
C VAL A 338 2.37 19.18 22.42
N GLN A 339 3.64 19.50 22.71
CA GLN A 339 4.64 18.52 23.15
C GLN A 339 4.27 17.79 24.47
N PRO A 340 3.92 18.47 25.58
CA PRO A 340 3.54 17.81 26.81
C PRO A 340 2.21 17.06 26.68
N LEU A 341 1.28 17.54 25.85
CA LEU A 341 0.00 16.86 25.61
C LEU A 341 0.21 15.55 24.84
N ARG A 342 1.09 15.55 23.83
CA ARG A 342 1.50 14.35 23.07
C ARG A 342 1.96 13.23 24.02
N MET A 343 2.80 13.55 25.00
CA MET A 343 3.28 12.57 25.98
C MET A 343 2.17 12.02 26.88
N ARG A 344 1.19 12.84 27.28
CA ARG A 344 0.05 12.38 28.11
C ARG A 344 -0.89 11.46 27.32
N ILE A 345 -1.17 11.81 26.06
CA ILE A 345 -2.00 11.00 25.18
C ILE A 345 -1.31 9.64 24.96
N GLN A 346 -0.02 9.64 24.63
CA GLN A 346 0.73 8.40 24.38
C GLN A 346 0.71 7.46 25.59
N ARG A 347 0.98 7.97 26.81
CA ARG A 347 0.88 7.17 28.04
C ARG A 347 -0.53 6.65 28.30
N SER A 348 -1.57 7.42 27.97
CA SER A 348 -2.96 7.02 28.21
C SER A 348 -3.38 5.90 27.26
N VAL A 349 -2.98 5.99 25.99
CA VAL A 349 -3.28 4.97 25.00
C VAL A 349 -2.45 3.71 25.26
N ASP A 350 -1.15 3.82 25.60
CA ASP A 350 -0.32 2.68 25.98
C ASP A 350 -0.91 1.93 27.18
N ARG A 351 -1.38 2.66 28.19
CA ARG A 351 -2.03 2.09 29.37
C ARG A 351 -3.39 1.45 29.06
N ARG A 352 -4.09 1.88 28.01
CA ARG A 352 -5.41 1.36 27.62
C ARG A 352 -5.30 0.14 26.70
N PHE A 353 -4.31 0.12 25.78
CA PHE A 353 -4.12 -0.92 24.78
C PHE A 353 -3.15 -2.04 25.21
N TYR A 354 -2.08 -1.73 25.96
CA TYR A 354 -1.09 -2.72 26.42
C TYR A 354 -1.30 -3.20 27.86
N ARG A 355 -2.54 -3.12 28.36
CA ARG A 355 -2.90 -3.51 29.75
C ARG A 355 -2.32 -4.89 30.12
N GLY A 356 -2.53 -5.90 29.26
CA GLY A 356 -2.04 -7.27 29.54
C GLY A 356 -0.51 -7.44 29.58
N ARG A 357 0.27 -6.61 28.88
CA ARG A 357 1.75 -6.73 28.87
C ARG A 357 2.40 -5.89 29.96
N TYR A 358 1.81 -4.74 30.27
CA TYR A 358 2.24 -3.88 31.37
C TYR A 358 1.94 -4.52 32.73
N ASP A 359 0.78 -5.18 32.84
CA ASP A 359 0.41 -5.94 34.04
C ASP A 359 1.35 -7.15 34.24
N ALA A 360 1.78 -7.84 33.16
CA ALA A 360 2.76 -8.92 33.25
C ALA A 360 4.15 -8.47 33.74
N VAL A 361 4.65 -7.33 33.26
CA VAL A 361 5.96 -6.79 33.71
C VAL A 361 5.86 -6.28 35.16
N ARG A 362 4.75 -5.63 35.54
CA ARG A 362 4.52 -5.20 36.93
C ARG A 362 4.34 -6.36 37.88
N ALA A 363 3.66 -7.43 37.44
CA ALA A 363 3.52 -8.66 38.21
C ALA A 363 4.90 -9.32 38.40
N LEU A 364 5.75 -9.32 37.38
CA LEU A 364 7.11 -9.84 37.46
C LEU A 364 8.00 -9.01 38.40
N ASP A 365 7.97 -7.67 38.29
CA ASP A 365 8.72 -6.77 39.18
C ASP A 365 8.26 -6.91 40.64
N ARG A 366 6.94 -6.99 40.85
CA ARG A 366 6.34 -7.21 42.16
C ARG A 366 6.77 -8.56 42.74
N PHE A 367 6.66 -9.62 41.95
CA PHE A 367 7.09 -10.97 42.32
C PHE A 367 8.59 -11.01 42.65
N THR A 368 9.45 -10.36 41.87
CA THR A 368 10.90 -10.29 42.17
C THR A 368 11.21 -9.47 43.42
N THR A 369 10.38 -8.46 43.74
CA THR A 369 10.53 -7.65 44.95
C THR A 369 10.06 -8.40 46.19
N GLU A 370 8.95 -9.14 46.08
CA GLU A 370 8.42 -10.01 47.14
C GLU A 370 9.38 -11.21 47.39
N LEU A 371 9.89 -11.84 46.34
CA LEU A 371 10.93 -12.88 46.42
C LEU A 371 12.24 -12.42 47.08
N ALA A 372 12.63 -11.16 46.89
CA ALA A 372 13.83 -10.60 47.52
C ALA A 372 13.66 -10.43 49.05
N SER A 373 12.42 -10.48 49.54
CA SER A 373 12.07 -10.27 50.95
C SER A 373 11.66 -11.55 51.69
N GLU A 374 11.33 -12.64 50.98
CA GLU A 374 10.89 -13.89 51.60
C GLU A 374 12.01 -14.94 51.73
N VAL A 375 12.23 -15.39 52.97
CA VAL A 375 13.23 -16.43 53.32
C VAL A 375 12.59 -17.83 53.44
N ALA A 376 11.28 -17.97 53.18
CA ALA A 376 10.55 -19.23 53.31
C ALA A 376 10.26 -19.86 51.94
N LEU A 377 10.86 -21.02 51.67
CA LEU A 377 10.78 -21.74 50.39
C LEU A 377 9.35 -22.13 49.97
N ASP A 378 8.46 -22.35 50.94
CA ASP A 378 7.06 -22.73 50.71
C ASP A 378 6.20 -21.54 50.26
N ALA A 379 6.49 -20.34 50.76
CA ALA A 379 5.78 -19.12 50.38
C ALA A 379 6.13 -18.71 48.93
N VAL A 380 7.43 -18.78 48.60
CA VAL A 380 7.95 -18.62 47.23
C VAL A 380 7.26 -19.57 46.23
N ARG A 381 7.01 -20.83 46.62
CA ARG A 381 6.34 -21.81 45.75
C ARG A 381 4.87 -21.45 45.50
N ALA A 382 4.17 -20.98 46.53
CA ALA A 382 2.78 -20.57 46.44
C ALA A 382 2.62 -19.34 45.56
N ASP A 383 3.44 -18.31 45.80
CA ASP A 383 3.40 -17.04 45.06
C ASP A 383 3.76 -17.23 43.58
N LEU A 384 4.72 -18.10 43.27
CA LEU A 384 5.10 -18.41 41.88
C LEU A 384 3.95 -19.10 41.12
N LEU A 385 3.23 -20.01 41.79
CA LEU A 385 2.06 -20.67 41.20
C LEU A 385 0.88 -19.71 41.04
N GLU A 386 0.69 -18.78 41.97
CA GLU A 386 -0.36 -17.76 41.92
C GLU A 386 -0.11 -16.74 40.80
N ALA A 387 1.11 -16.20 40.70
CA ALA A 387 1.50 -15.30 39.62
C ALA A 387 1.36 -15.95 38.24
N VAL A 388 1.72 -17.23 38.10
CA VAL A 388 1.53 -17.99 36.85
C VAL A 388 0.05 -18.23 36.55
N ARG A 389 -0.78 -18.52 37.56
CA ARG A 389 -2.23 -18.68 37.38
C ARG A 389 -2.90 -17.38 36.95
N GLU A 390 -2.53 -16.27 37.57
CA GLU A 390 -3.14 -14.98 37.30
C GLU A 390 -2.70 -14.41 35.93
N THR A 391 -1.43 -14.63 35.57
CA THR A 391 -0.85 -14.07 34.33
C THR A 391 -1.10 -14.95 33.10
N VAL A 392 -1.03 -16.27 33.25
CA VAL A 392 -1.01 -17.21 32.11
C VAL A 392 -2.30 -18.04 32.01
N GLN A 393 -3.13 -18.06 33.06
CA GLN A 393 -4.36 -18.86 33.17
C GLN A 393 -4.24 -20.30 32.62
N PRO A 394 -3.21 -21.08 33.00
CA PRO A 394 -3.06 -22.43 32.50
C PRO A 394 -4.09 -23.36 33.14
N ALA A 395 -4.50 -24.40 32.41
CA ALA A 395 -5.39 -25.43 32.94
C ALA A 395 -4.77 -26.18 34.14
N HIS A 396 -3.44 -26.35 34.16
CA HIS A 396 -2.69 -26.97 35.27
C HIS A 396 -1.28 -26.35 35.38
N ALA A 397 -0.78 -26.17 36.60
CA ALA A 397 0.59 -25.72 36.89
C ALA A 397 1.13 -26.46 38.13
N SER A 398 2.41 -26.87 38.11
CA SER A 398 3.08 -27.51 39.24
C SER A 398 4.56 -27.11 39.32
N VAL A 399 5.08 -26.94 40.54
CA VAL A 399 6.48 -26.62 40.82
C VAL A 399 7.12 -27.82 41.53
N TRP A 400 8.24 -28.30 41.01
CA TRP A 400 8.98 -29.45 41.52
C TRP A 400 10.33 -28.98 42.05
N LEU A 401 10.61 -29.28 43.32
CA LEU A 401 11.90 -29.01 43.93
C LEU A 401 12.76 -30.27 43.85
N ARG A 402 14.02 -30.10 43.48
CA ARG A 402 14.97 -31.20 43.42
C ARG A 402 15.53 -31.42 44.82
N GLU A 403 15.18 -32.54 45.46
CA GLU A 403 15.83 -32.96 46.71
C GLU A 403 17.32 -33.20 46.46
N ARG A 404 18.16 -32.43 47.15
CA ARG A 404 19.58 -32.71 47.25
C ARG A 404 19.74 -33.86 48.24
N ARG A 405 20.02 -35.07 47.73
CA ARG A 405 20.55 -36.15 48.58
C ARG A 405 21.89 -35.68 49.13
N ILE A 406 21.97 -35.56 50.46
CA ILE A 406 23.21 -35.34 51.21
C ILE A 406 24.02 -36.63 51.22
#